data_AF-A0A539EHQ7-F1
#
_entry.id   AF-A0A539EHQ7-F1
#
_cell.length_a   1.000
_cell.length_b   1.000
_cell.length_c   1.000
_cell.angle_alpha   90.00
_cell.angle_beta   90.00
_cell.angle_gamma   90.00
#
_symmetry.space_group_name_H-M   'P 1'
#
loop_
_entity.id
_entity.type
_entity.pdbx_description
1 polymer ?
#
loop_
_entity_poly.entity_id
_entity_poly.type
_entity_poly.pdbx_seq_one_letter_code
_entity_poly.pdbx_strand_id
1 'polypeptide(L)'
;MRRALLVLSVLAAACRSEADRERQEKRALEESISQSQDSVHKLNMKELEGTELSAEELATRQRLKEQAEEDQNGGNAPPPPQAPPETAEEGG
;
A
#
# COMPACT_ATOMS: atom_id res chain seq x y z
N MET A 1 5.70 -15.65 -40.73
CA MET A 1 4.54 -14.77 -40.47
C MET A 1 3.60 -15.29 -39.36
N ARG A 2 2.99 -16.49 -39.46
CA ARG A 2 1.98 -16.97 -38.48
C ARG A 2 2.48 -17.09 -37.02
N ARG A 3 3.71 -17.55 -36.79
CA ARG A 3 4.28 -17.72 -35.44
C ARG A 3 4.51 -16.38 -34.72
N ALA A 4 4.93 -15.34 -35.45
CA ALA A 4 5.17 -14.01 -34.88
C ALA A 4 3.85 -13.34 -34.43
N LEU A 5 2.78 -13.51 -35.21
CA LEU A 5 1.43 -13.04 -34.84
C LEU A 5 0.90 -13.72 -33.57
N LEU A 6 1.14 -15.02 -33.41
CA LEU A 6 0.75 -15.75 -32.20
C LEU A 6 1.50 -15.25 -30.97
N VAL A 7 2.83 -15.04 -31.05
CA VAL A 7 3.62 -14.50 -29.94
C VAL A 7 3.16 -13.09 -29.53
N LEU A 8 2.91 -12.21 -30.50
CA LEU A 8 2.39 -10.87 -30.23
C LEU A 8 1.00 -10.90 -29.57
N SER A 9 0.12 -11.80 -30.00
CA SER A 9 -1.21 -11.93 -29.40
C SER A 9 -1.18 -12.44 -27.95
N VAL A 10 -0.26 -13.36 -27.63
CA VAL A 10 -0.07 -13.89 -26.27
C VAL A 10 0.54 -12.81 -25.36
N LEU A 11 1.54 -12.07 -25.84
CA LEU A 11 2.12 -10.96 -25.08
C LEU A 11 1.09 -9.87 -24.79
N ALA A 12 0.28 -9.48 -25.79
CA ALA A 12 -0.79 -8.50 -25.60
C ALA A 12 -1.92 -9.00 -24.67
N ALA A 13 -2.14 -10.31 -24.57
CA ALA A 13 -3.07 -10.90 -23.61
C ALA A 13 -2.47 -10.90 -22.18
N ALA A 14 -1.18 -11.22 -22.05
CA ALA A 14 -0.47 -11.18 -20.77
C ALA A 14 -0.44 -9.76 -20.18
N CYS A 15 -0.07 -8.75 -20.98
CA CYS A 15 -0.05 -7.36 -20.52
C CYS A 15 -1.45 -6.85 -20.10
N ARG A 16 -2.52 -7.30 -20.78
CA ARG A 16 -3.90 -6.98 -20.38
C ARG A 16 -4.29 -7.67 -19.08
N SER A 17 -3.90 -8.93 -18.91
CA SER A 17 -4.12 -9.69 -17.69
C SER A 17 -3.40 -9.07 -16.49
N GLU A 18 -2.18 -8.56 -16.67
CA GLU A 18 -1.43 -7.87 -15.61
C GLU A 18 -2.08 -6.54 -15.25
N ALA A 19 -2.47 -5.74 -16.25
CA ALA A 19 -3.18 -4.47 -16.02
C ALA A 19 -4.53 -4.67 -15.30
N ASP A 20 -5.26 -5.75 -15.60
CA ASP A 20 -6.50 -6.06 -14.93
C ASP A 20 -6.27 -6.58 -13.49
N ARG A 21 -5.18 -7.33 -13.26
CA ARG A 21 -4.76 -7.73 -11.90
C ARG A 21 -4.39 -6.52 -11.05
N GLU A 22 -3.60 -5.60 -11.59
CA GLU A 22 -3.22 -4.36 -10.91
C GLU A 22 -4.46 -3.50 -10.57
N ARG A 23 -5.42 -3.38 -11.49
CA ARG A 23 -6.69 -2.70 -11.22
C ARG A 23 -7.54 -3.40 -10.17
N GLN A 24 -7.46 -4.72 -10.07
CA GLN A 24 -8.18 -5.48 -9.07
C GLN A 24 -7.54 -5.31 -7.69
N GLU A 25 -6.21 -5.39 -7.61
CA GLU A 25 -5.42 -5.13 -6.40
C GLU A 25 -5.68 -3.69 -5.90
N LYS A 26 -5.67 -2.70 -6.79
CA LYS A 26 -5.99 -1.30 -6.44
C LYS A 26 -7.40 -1.16 -5.88
N ARG A 27 -8.40 -1.79 -6.50
CA ARG A 27 -9.79 -1.76 -6.00
C ARG A 27 -9.93 -2.42 -4.65
N ALA A 28 -9.29 -3.58 -4.45
CA ALA A 28 -9.29 -4.25 -3.15
C ALA A 28 -8.62 -3.38 -2.06
N LEU A 29 -7.55 -2.68 -2.41
CA LEU A 29 -6.90 -1.73 -1.51
C LEU A 29 -7.81 -0.54 -1.18
N GLU A 30 -8.44 0.07 -2.19
CA GLU A 30 -9.40 1.17 -2.00
C GLU A 30 -10.57 0.76 -1.11
N GLU A 31 -11.14 -0.44 -1.31
CA GLU A 31 -12.18 -1.00 -0.46
C GLU A 31 -11.68 -1.22 0.97
N SER A 32 -10.48 -1.77 1.15
CA SER A 32 -9.87 -1.97 2.46
C SER A 32 -9.65 -0.66 3.21
N ILE A 33 -9.21 0.40 2.51
CA ILE A 33 -9.03 1.74 3.10
C ILE A 33 -10.38 2.35 3.48
N SER A 34 -11.40 2.21 2.63
CA SER A 34 -12.74 2.71 2.96
C SER A 34 -13.29 2.04 4.22
N GLN A 35 -13.14 0.72 4.34
CA GLN A 35 -13.61 -0.03 5.51
C GLN A 35 -12.87 0.35 6.79
N SER A 36 -11.55 0.58 6.70
CA SER A 36 -10.75 1.00 7.86
C SER A 36 -11.17 2.41 8.33
N GLN A 37 -11.40 3.34 7.39
CA GLN A 37 -11.89 4.68 7.68
C GLN A 37 -13.28 4.67 8.33
N ASP A 38 -14.22 3.87 7.81
CA ASP A 38 -15.55 3.73 8.37
C ASP A 38 -15.50 3.17 9.80
N SER A 39 -14.61 2.20 10.04
CA SER A 39 -14.41 1.63 11.38
C SER A 39 -13.87 2.68 12.36
N VAL A 40 -12.85 3.46 11.97
CA VAL A 40 -12.35 4.57 12.81
C VAL A 40 -13.44 5.58 13.11
N HIS A 41 -14.22 5.98 12.09
CA HIS A 41 -15.28 6.95 12.26
C HIS A 41 -16.34 6.46 13.25
N LYS A 42 -16.80 5.21 13.10
CA LYS A 42 -17.79 4.60 14.00
C LYS A 42 -17.30 4.54 15.46
N LEU A 43 -16.04 4.14 15.66
CA LEU A 43 -15.44 4.07 16.99
C LEU A 43 -15.32 5.47 17.63
N ASN A 44 -14.90 6.46 16.85
CA ASN A 44 -14.84 7.84 17.31
C ASN A 44 -16.23 8.40 17.65
N MET A 45 -17.25 8.10 16.84
CA MET A 45 -18.62 8.53 17.13
C MET A 45 -19.13 7.93 18.44
N LYS A 46 -18.88 6.64 18.69
CA LYS A 46 -19.22 6.01 19.97
C LYS A 46 -18.54 6.68 21.17
N GLU A 47 -17.26 7.02 21.03
CA GLU A 47 -16.50 7.73 22.07
C GLU A 47 -17.06 9.14 22.32
N LEU A 48 -17.39 9.88 21.26
CA LEU A 48 -18.00 11.21 21.35
C LEU A 48 -19.41 11.18 21.98
N GLU A 49 -20.17 10.12 21.71
CA GLU A 49 -21.48 9.87 22.32
C GLU A 49 -21.36 9.42 23.79
N GLY A 50 -20.14 9.23 24.31
CA GLY A 50 -19.90 8.75 25.67
C GLY A 50 -20.23 7.27 25.87
N THR A 51 -20.33 6.51 24.79
CA THR A 51 -20.56 5.07 24.84
C THR A 51 -19.24 4.36 25.12
N GLU A 52 -19.21 3.50 26.14
CA GLU A 52 -18.04 2.66 26.42
C GLU A 52 -17.77 1.72 25.24
N LEU A 53 -16.52 1.72 24.76
CA LEU A 53 -16.07 0.79 23.73
C LEU A 53 -15.90 -0.61 24.32
N SER A 54 -16.40 -1.62 23.62
CA SER A 54 -16.15 -3.01 23.99
C SER A 54 -14.65 -3.36 23.83
N ALA A 55 -14.21 -4.44 24.48
CA ALA A 55 -12.83 -4.92 24.35
C ALA A 55 -12.43 -5.22 22.89
N GLU A 56 -13.37 -5.71 22.08
CA GLU A 56 -13.17 -5.97 20.65
C GLU A 56 -12.99 -4.68 19.84
N GLU A 57 -13.76 -3.64 20.18
CA GLU A 57 -13.68 -2.32 19.56
C GLU A 57 -12.38 -1.58 19.93
N LEU A 58 -11.93 -1.72 21.16
CA LEU A 58 -10.63 -1.22 21.60
C LEU A 58 -9.47 -1.92 20.87
N ALA A 59 -9.53 -3.24 20.74
CA ALA A 59 -8.54 -4.01 19.97
C ALA A 59 -8.54 -3.60 18.48
N THR A 60 -9.71 -3.36 17.91
CA THR A 60 -9.85 -2.88 16.52
C THR A 60 -9.26 -1.49 16.37
N ARG A 61 -9.52 -0.57 17.31
CA ARG A 61 -8.92 0.77 17.34
C ARG A 61 -7.40 0.71 17.39
N GLN A 62 -6.86 -0.16 18.24
CA GLN A 62 -5.42 -0.31 18.39
C GLN A 62 -4.77 -0.80 17.10
N ARG A 63 -5.33 -1.84 16.46
CA ARG A 63 -4.83 -2.34 15.17
C ARG A 63 -4.86 -1.28 14.07
N LEU A 64 -5.95 -0.52 13.97
CA LEU A 64 -6.08 0.56 12.99
C LEU A 64 -5.04 1.67 13.23
N LYS A 65 -4.68 1.92 14.49
CA LYS A 65 -3.63 2.86 14.85
C LYS A 65 -2.24 2.35 14.47
N GLU A 66 -1.93 1.09 14.77
CA GLU A 66 -0.67 0.44 14.39
C GLU A 66 -0.49 0.43 12.86
N GLN A 67 -1.55 0.09 12.13
CA GLN A 67 -1.55 0.13 10.66
C GLN A 67 -1.30 1.55 10.11
N ALA A 68 -1.91 2.58 10.71
CA ALA A 68 -1.65 3.96 10.32
C ALA A 68 -0.22 4.44 10.63
N GLU A 69 0.38 3.93 11.71
CA GLU A 69 1.78 4.22 12.07
C GLU A 69 2.76 3.51 11.13
N GLU A 70 2.46 2.29 10.70
CA GLU A 70 3.23 1.54 9.69
C GLU A 70 3.18 2.25 8.33
N ASP A 71 2.00 2.70 7.89
CA ASP A 71 1.85 3.47 6.64
C ASP A 71 2.64 4.79 6.66
N GLN A 72 2.76 5.43 7.84
CA GLN A 72 3.55 6.65 8.01
C GLN A 72 5.07 6.41 8.07
N ASN A 73 5.51 5.27 8.62
CA ASN A 73 6.93 4.94 8.77
C ASN A 73 7.51 4.10 7.61
N GLY A 74 6.66 3.51 6.76
CA GLY A 74 7.03 2.39 5.90
C GLY A 74 7.41 2.67 4.43
N GLY A 75 7.32 3.88 3.88
CA GLY A 75 7.44 3.96 2.41
C GLY A 75 7.64 5.28 1.68
N ASN A 76 8.09 6.37 2.32
CA ASN A 76 8.34 7.62 1.57
C ASN A 76 9.51 8.48 2.07
N ALA A 77 10.44 7.90 2.83
CA ALA A 77 11.76 8.51 2.89
C ALA A 77 12.45 8.19 1.56
N PRO A 78 12.75 9.18 0.68
CA PRO A 78 13.68 8.91 -0.41
C PRO A 78 14.95 8.32 0.22
N PRO A 79 15.60 7.33 -0.44
CA PRO A 79 16.88 6.84 0.06
C PRO A 79 17.77 8.06 0.32
N PRO A 80 18.48 8.13 1.47
CA PRO A 80 19.37 9.24 1.73
C PRO A 80 20.29 9.40 0.51
N PRO A 81 20.54 10.63 0.02
CA PRO A 81 21.39 10.84 -1.14
C PRO A 81 22.69 10.09 -0.88
N GLN A 82 22.97 9.09 -1.72
CA GLN A 82 24.24 8.35 -1.64
C GLN A 82 25.34 9.39 -1.77
N ALA A 83 26.14 9.56 -0.72
CA ALA A 83 27.32 10.40 -0.78
C ALA A 83 28.15 9.94 -1.99
N PRO A 84 28.64 10.85 -2.84
CA PRO A 84 29.51 10.46 -3.93
C PRO A 84 30.67 9.63 -3.36
N PRO A 85 31.13 8.58 -4.06
CA PRO A 85 32.29 7.84 -3.59
C PRO A 85 33.43 8.82 -3.39
N GLU A 86 34.00 8.86 -2.19
CA GLU A 86 35.28 9.52 -1.96
C GLU A 86 36.25 8.93 -2.96
N THR A 87 36.67 9.74 -3.93
CA THR A 87 37.81 9.44 -4.79
C THR A 87 39.03 9.35 -3.89
N ALA A 88 39.33 8.15 -3.44
CA ALA A 88 40.67 7.76 -3.03
C ALA A 88 41.53 7.70 -4.30
N GLU A 89 42.01 8.85 -4.76
CA GLU A 89 43.20 8.93 -5.60
C GLU A 89 44.38 9.24 -4.67
N GLU A 90 44.88 8.18 -4.07
CA GLU A 90 46.24 8.11 -3.58
C GLU A 90 47.13 7.67 -4.76
N GLY A 91 48.07 8.53 -5.18
CA GLY A 91 49.29 8.10 -5.86
C GLY A 91 49.41 8.41 -7.36
N GLY A 92 50.22 9.43 -7.67
CA GLY A 92 50.78 9.73 -8.99
C GLY A 92 51.75 10.89 -8.95
#